data_AF-A0A839UPZ5-F1
#
_entry.id   AF-A0A839UPZ5-F1
#
_cell.length_a   1.000
_cell.length_b   1.000
_cell.length_c   1.000
_cell.angle_alpha   90.00
_cell.angle_beta   90.00
_cell.angle_gamma   90.00
#
_symmetry.space_group_name_H-M   'P 1'
#
loop_
_entity.id
_entity.type
_entity.pdbx_description
1 polymer ?
#
loop_
_entity_poly.entity_id
_entity_poly.type
_entity_poly.pdbx_seq_one_letter_code
_entity_poly.pdbx_strand_id
1 'polypeptide(L)' 'MIYRTLLLALLSWLISACEPSRIERMSDFELSERYSNCLEKKPTAPGYATACENMRRECERRKRELGTFVCPSR' A
#
# COMPACT_ATOMS: atom_id res chain seq x y z
N MET A 1 -21.59 33.15 -8.07
CA MET A 1 -21.86 31.79 -7.56
C MET A 1 -21.38 30.69 -8.52
N ILE A 2 -21.65 30.80 -9.83
CA ILE A 2 -21.30 29.80 -10.87
C ILE A 2 -19.78 29.50 -10.95
N TYR A 3 -18.92 30.50 -10.85
CA TYR A 3 -17.46 30.29 -10.86
C TYR A 3 -16.96 29.49 -9.65
N ARG A 4 -17.59 29.65 -8.49
CA ARG A 4 -17.22 28.91 -7.28
C ARG A 4 -17.58 27.44 -7.41
N THR A 5 -18.74 27.14 -7.99
CA THR A 5 -19.17 25.76 -8.26
C THR A 5 -18.32 25.09 -9.35
N LEU A 6 -17.92 25.83 -10.40
CA LEU A 6 -17.00 25.32 -11.42
C LEU A 6 -15.61 25.02 -10.87
N LEU A 7 -15.07 25.90 -10.01
CA LEU A 7 -13.77 25.67 -9.37
C LEU A 7 -13.77 24.41 -8.47
N LEU A 8 -14.85 24.22 -7.71
CA LEU A 8 -15.01 23.03 -6.85
C LEU A 8 -15.13 21.74 -7.66
N ALA A 9 -15.83 21.78 -8.80
CA ALA A 9 -15.95 20.63 -9.70
C ALA A 9 -14.62 20.27 -10.39
N LEU A 10 -13.79 21.27 -10.69
CA LEU A 10 -12.44 21.04 -11.23
C LEU A 10 -11.51 20.42 -10.19
N LEU A 11 -11.59 20.85 -8.93
CA LEU A 11 -10.79 20.27 -7.85
C LEU A 11 -11.14 18.81 -7.57
N SER A 12 -12.42 18.44 -7.60
CA SER A 12 -12.83 17.06 -7.36
C SER A 12 -12.34 16.11 -8.46
N TRP A 13 -12.30 16.58 -9.71
CA TRP A 13 -11.71 15.84 -10.83
C TRP A 13 -10.19 15.63 -10.71
N LEU A 14 -9.46 16.58 -10.09
CA LEU A 14 -8.02 16.43 -9.89
C LEU A 14 -7.69 15.38 -8.82
N ILE A 15 -8.58 15.17 -7.85
CA ILE A 15 -8.36 14.21 -6.76
C ILE A 15 -8.65 12.76 -7.21
N SER A 16 -9.46 12.56 -8.25
CA SER A 16 -9.75 11.21 -8.77
C SER A 16 -8.56 10.54 -9.46
N ALA A 17 -7.46 11.27 -9.72
CA ALA A 17 -6.22 10.71 -10.26
C ALA A 17 -5.29 10.10 -9.18
N CYS A 18 -5.75 10.02 -7.92
CA CYS A 18 -4.98 9.36 -6.87
C CYS A 18 -4.99 7.84 -7.09
N GLU A 19 -3.90 7.32 -7.67
CA GLU A 19 -3.73 5.89 -7.88
C GLU A 19 -3.42 5.15 -6.56
N PRO A 20 -3.88 3.89 -6.42
CA PRO A 20 -3.47 3.03 -5.32
C PRO A 20 -1.95 2.83 -5.30
N SER A 21 -1.43 2.63 -4.10
CA SER A 21 0.01 2.51 -3.89
C SER A 21 0.58 1.32 -4.68
N ARG A 22 1.87 1.36 -5.01
CA ARG A 22 2.53 0.22 -5.69
C ARG A 22 2.38 -1.08 -4.89
N ILE A 23 2.38 -1.00 -3.55
CA ILE A 23 2.26 -2.15 -2.64
C ILE A 23 0.85 -2.74 -2.70
N GLU A 24 -0.17 -1.89 -2.72
CA GLU A 24 -1.57 -2.30 -2.83
C GLU A 24 -1.86 -3.03 -4.15
N ARG A 25 -1.18 -2.63 -5.23
CA ARG A 25 -1.25 -3.29 -6.54
C ARG A 25 -0.47 -4.62 -6.63
N MET A 26 0.36 -4.96 -5.65
CA MET A 26 1.10 -6.24 -5.68
C MET A 26 0.14 -7.42 -5.53
N SER A 27 0.43 -8.51 -6.25
CA SER A 27 -0.23 -9.79 -5.99
C SER A 27 0.09 -10.29 -4.59
N ASP A 28 -0.76 -11.16 -4.03
CA ASP A 28 -0.50 -11.78 -2.72
C ASP A 28 0.85 -12.52 -2.69
N PHE A 29 1.17 -13.22 -3.79
CA PHE A 29 2.43 -13.94 -3.95
C PHE A 29 3.63 -12.98 -3.90
N GLU A 30 3.61 -11.93 -4.72
CA GLU A 30 4.70 -10.96 -4.78
C GLU A 30 4.87 -10.21 -3.44
N LEU A 31 3.76 -9.83 -2.81
CA LEU A 31 3.78 -9.18 -1.51
C LEU A 31 4.41 -10.09 -0.44
N SER A 32 4.01 -11.37 -0.42
CA SER A 32 4.53 -12.37 0.51
C SER A 32 6.02 -12.64 0.29
N GLU A 33 6.46 -12.80 -0.95
CA GLU A 33 7.86 -13.03 -1.31
C GLU A 33 8.75 -11.86 -0.90
N ARG A 34 8.35 -10.63 -1.28
CA ARG A 34 9.12 -9.42 -0.94
C ARG A 34 9.15 -9.16 0.56
N TYR A 35 8.06 -9.42 1.27
CA TYR A 35 8.03 -9.30 2.73
C TYR A 35 8.91 -10.36 3.40
N SER A 36 8.91 -11.59 2.91
CA SER A 36 9.81 -12.65 3.40
C SER A 36 11.27 -12.22 3.27
N ASN A 37 11.64 -11.62 2.13
CA ASN A 37 13.00 -11.10 1.92
C ASN A 37 13.38 -10.01 2.93
N CYS A 38 12.42 -9.16 3.33
CA CYS A 38 12.62 -8.18 4.39
C CYS A 38 12.94 -8.82 5.75
N LEU A 39 12.25 -9.91 6.10
CA LEU A 39 12.48 -10.64 7.35
C LEU A 39 13.87 -11.30 7.37
N GLU A 40 14.29 -11.83 6.24
CA GLU A 40 15.61 -12.47 6.07
C GLU A 40 16.75 -11.46 6.11
N LYS A 41 16.68 -10.41 5.28
CA LYS A 41 17.79 -9.46 5.10
C LYS A 41 17.90 -8.41 6.19
N LYS A 42 16.81 -8.16 6.95
CA LYS A 42 16.73 -7.15 8.01
C LYS A 42 17.37 -5.81 7.61
N PRO A 43 16.93 -5.20 6.49
CA PRO A 43 17.57 -4.00 5.97
C PRO A 43 17.47 -2.85 6.97
N THR A 44 18.57 -2.15 7.20
CA THR A 44 18.65 -1.03 8.16
C THR A 44 18.53 0.34 7.51
N ALA A 45 18.70 0.43 6.19
CA ALA A 45 18.56 1.71 5.51
C ALA A 45 17.10 2.20 5.61
N PRO A 46 16.85 3.48 5.95
CA PRO A 46 15.52 3.97 6.32
C PRO A 46 14.44 3.72 5.27
N GLY A 47 14.77 3.91 3.99
CA GLY A 47 13.82 3.68 2.89
C GLY A 47 13.37 2.22 2.78
N TYR A 48 14.30 1.29 2.93
CA TYR A 48 13.99 -0.15 2.90
C TYR A 48 13.23 -0.58 4.16
N ALA A 49 13.63 -0.11 5.34
CA ALA A 49 12.91 -0.39 6.58
C ALA A 49 11.44 0.09 6.51
N THR A 50 11.23 1.29 5.95
CA THR A 50 9.88 1.84 5.72
C THR A 50 9.09 1.00 4.73
N ALA A 51 9.71 0.54 3.63
CA ALA A 51 9.05 -0.34 2.67
C ALA A 51 8.64 -1.68 3.32
N CYS A 52 9.50 -2.28 4.14
CA CYS A 52 9.20 -3.51 4.88
C CYS A 52 8.01 -3.33 5.83
N GLU A 53 7.95 -2.20 6.53
CA GLU A 53 6.83 -1.86 7.42
C GLU A 53 5.52 -1.64 6.65
N ASN A 54 5.58 -1.00 5.47
CA ASN A 54 4.40 -0.85 4.62
C ASN A 54 3.89 -2.19 4.10
N MET A 55 4.78 -3.10 3.71
CA MET A 55 4.39 -4.46 3.29
C MET A 55 3.76 -5.23 4.47
N ARG A 56 4.33 -5.15 5.68
CA ARG A 56 3.72 -5.74 6.89
C ARG A 56 2.27 -5.28 7.09
N ARG A 57 2.03 -3.97 6.99
CA ARG A 57 0.70 -3.39 7.16
C ARG A 57 -0.28 -3.87 6.09
N GLU A 58 0.18 -3.97 4.85
CA GLU A 58 -0.64 -4.49 3.76
C GLU A 58 -0.98 -5.97 3.96
N CYS A 59 -0.03 -6.79 4.39
CA CYS A 59 -0.27 -8.19 4.76
C CYS A 59 -1.33 -8.30 5.87
N GLU A 60 -1.26 -7.45 6.89
CA GLU A 60 -2.25 -7.40 7.97
C GLU A 60 -3.62 -6.87 7.53
N ARG A 61 -3.67 -5.94 6.57
CA ARG A 61 -4.91 -5.47 5.95
C ARG A 61 -5.58 -6.62 5.19
N ARG A 62 -4.86 -7.28 4.28
CA ARG A 62 -5.41 -8.39 3.48
C ARG A 62 -5.81 -9.58 4.33
N LYS A 63 -5.03 -9.92 5.37
CA LYS A 63 -5.42 -10.96 6.34
C LYS A 63 -6.76 -10.66 7.00
N ARG A 64 -7.02 -9.40 7.37
CA ARG A 64 -8.30 -8.98 7.97
C ARG A 64 -9.45 -9.04 6.97
N GLU A 65 -9.20 -8.74 5.70
CA GLU A 65 -10.23 -8.73 4.65
C GLU A 65 -10.57 -10.13 4.12
N LEU A 66 -9.55 -10.95 3.89
CA LEU A 66 -9.70 -12.28 3.30
C LEU A 66 -9.96 -13.37 4.35
N GLY A 67 -9.63 -13.11 5.62
CA GLY A 67 -9.68 -14.11 6.68
C GLY A 67 -8.64 -15.23 6.56
N THR A 68 -7.71 -15.12 5.62
CA THR A 68 -6.67 -16.11 5.32
C THR A 68 -5.27 -15.53 5.49
N PHE A 69 -4.27 -16.41 5.50
CA PHE A 69 -2.89 -16.02 5.62
C PHE A 69 -2.31 -15.57 4.29
N VAL A 70 -1.76 -14.35 4.25
CA VAL A 70 -1.17 -13.77 3.02
C VAL A 70 0.36 -13.75 3.11
N CYS A 71 0.93 -13.44 4.27
CA CYS A 71 2.37 -13.29 4.47
C CYS A 71 2.84 -13.95 5.77
N PRO A 72 4.11 -14.39 5.86
CA PRO A 72 4.70 -14.92 7.10
C PRO A 72 4.48 -14.01 8.32
N SER A 73 4.12 -14.60 9.46
CA SER A 73 4.15 -13.87 10.73
C SER A 73 5.61 -13.72 11.19
N ARG A 74 5.98 -12.51 11.57
CA ARG A 74 7.31 -12.13 12.07
C ARG A 74 7.76 -12.99 13.26
#